data_AF-A0A4V3HHP9-F1
#
_entry.id   AF-A0A4V3HHP9-F1
#
_cell.length_a   1.000
_cell.length_b   1.000
_cell.length_c   1.000
_cell.angle_alpha   90.00
_cell.angle_beta   90.00
_cell.angle_gamma   90.00
#
_symmetry.space_group_name_H-M   'P 1'
#
loop_
_entity.id
_entity.type
_entity.pdbx_description
1 polymer ?
#
loop_
_entity_poly.entity_id
_entity_poly.type
_entity_poly.pdbx_seq_one_letter_code
_entity_poly.pdbx_strand_id
1 'polypeptide(L)'
;MKYIQYQNQSENFIKFTMESVNRSEIFGLIEELSNFYLLQIFMDEISQNKLENPIEFSRIMLEDDRLKEFTKTIKNKLRAIKMMPEVSFSELLINLPIIEKVYLENYTAQERNDIDELFKKVIRNIILERMKT
;
A
#
# COMPACT_ATOMS: atom_id res chain seq x y z
N MET A 1 -2.58 9.35 -23.10
CA MET A 1 -1.54 10.31 -23.50
C MET A 1 -0.17 9.63 -23.42
N LYS A 2 0.76 9.88 -24.36
CA LYS A 2 2.09 9.26 -24.38
C LYS A 2 3.11 10.22 -23.77
N TYR A 3 3.44 10.03 -22.50
CA TYR A 3 4.35 10.91 -21.76
C TYR A 3 5.83 10.49 -21.83
N ILE A 4 6.14 9.36 -22.49
CA ILE A 4 7.49 8.78 -22.46
C ILE A 4 8.20 9.05 -23.78
N GLN A 5 9.30 9.81 -23.71
CA GLN A 5 10.12 10.11 -24.89
C GLN A 5 11.36 9.21 -24.98
N TYR A 6 11.90 8.76 -23.84
CA TYR A 6 13.02 7.81 -23.78
C TYR A 6 12.99 7.04 -22.45
N GLN A 7 12.97 5.70 -22.53
CA GLN A 7 13.14 4.83 -21.37
C GLN A 7 14.55 4.24 -21.46
N ASN A 8 15.48 4.77 -20.65
CA ASN A 8 16.81 4.20 -20.57
C ASN A 8 16.75 2.98 -19.64
N GLN A 9 16.87 1.76 -20.17
CA GLN A 9 16.73 0.55 -19.36
C GLN A 9 17.88 0.36 -18.35
N SER A 10 19.00 1.08 -18.51
CA SER A 10 20.17 0.97 -17.63
C SER A 10 20.14 1.89 -16.41
N GLU A 11 19.30 2.92 -16.42
CA GLU A 11 19.18 3.90 -15.33
C GLU A 11 17.68 4.05 -15.07
N ASN A 12 17.17 3.60 -13.92
CA ASN A 12 15.75 3.60 -13.56
C ASN A 12 15.14 5.01 -13.44
N PHE A 13 15.21 5.84 -14.47
CA PHE A 13 14.54 7.14 -14.55
C PHE A 13 13.87 7.34 -15.90
N ILE A 14 12.76 8.09 -15.86
CA ILE A 14 12.03 8.56 -17.04
C ILE A 14 12.27 10.06 -17.13
N LYS A 15 12.72 10.54 -18.30
CA LYS A 15 12.97 11.96 -18.55
C LYS A 15 11.75 12.57 -19.24
N PHE A 16 11.13 13.56 -18.59
CA PHE A 16 10.05 14.37 -19.14
C PHE A 16 10.58 15.76 -19.53
N THR A 17 10.08 16.34 -20.63
CA THR A 17 10.35 17.75 -20.97
C THR A 17 9.35 18.65 -20.25
N MET A 18 9.76 19.84 -19.81
CA MET A 18 8.91 20.74 -19.02
C MET A 18 7.60 21.14 -19.73
N GLU A 19 7.59 21.12 -21.07
CA GLU A 19 6.45 21.40 -21.94
C GLU A 19 5.45 20.23 -22.05
N SER A 20 5.86 19.00 -21.74
CA SER A 20 5.01 17.80 -21.80
C SER A 20 4.41 17.40 -20.45
N VAL A 21 4.77 18.11 -19.38
CA VAL A 21 4.27 17.84 -18.03
C VAL A 21 3.01 18.67 -17.77
N ASN A 22 1.85 18.01 -17.78
CA ASN A 22 0.63 18.63 -17.30
C ASN A 22 0.69 18.76 -15.76
N ARG A 23 1.04 19.94 -15.27
CA ARG A 23 1.24 20.17 -13.82
C ARG A 23 -0.03 19.96 -13.00
N SER A 24 -1.21 20.08 -13.60
CA SER A 24 -2.47 19.80 -12.90
C SER A 24 -2.62 18.32 -12.53
N GLU A 25 -1.92 17.42 -13.24
CA GLU A 25 -1.99 15.97 -13.00
C GLU A 25 -0.93 15.48 -12.01
N ILE A 26 0.09 16.30 -11.68
CA ILE A 26 1.20 15.89 -10.80
C ILE A 26 0.68 15.44 -9.42
N PHE A 27 -0.30 16.15 -8.86
CA PHE A 27 -0.85 15.80 -7.55
C PHE A 27 -1.54 14.43 -7.58
N GLY A 28 -2.37 14.17 -8.61
CA GLY A 28 -3.01 12.87 -8.81
C GLY A 28 -1.99 11.75 -9.00
N LEU A 29 -0.93 11.98 -9.77
CA LEU A 29 0.16 11.01 -9.95
C LEU A 29 0.91 10.72 -8.64
N ILE A 30 1.16 11.73 -7.81
CA ILE A 30 1.78 11.55 -6.49
C ILE A 30 0.87 10.73 -5.56
N GLU A 31 -0.44 10.98 -5.60
CA GLU A 31 -1.44 10.25 -4.83
C GLU A 31 -1.54 8.79 -5.29
N GLU A 32 -1.64 8.54 -6.60
CA GLU A 32 -1.63 7.19 -7.19
C GLU A 32 -0.36 6.41 -6.82
N LEU A 33 0.81 7.04 -6.91
CA LEU A 33 2.08 6.42 -6.50
C LEU A 33 2.08 6.10 -5.00
N SER A 34 1.58 7.01 -4.17
CA SER A 34 1.52 6.80 -2.72
C SER A 34 0.57 5.64 -2.36
N ASN A 35 -0.59 5.58 -3.03
CA ASN A 35 -1.57 4.49 -2.93
C ASN A 35 -0.95 3.15 -3.34
N PHE A 36 -0.22 3.13 -4.46
CA PHE A 36 0.46 1.94 -4.95
C PHE A 36 1.51 1.43 -3.94
N TYR A 37 2.39 2.31 -3.47
CA TYR A 37 3.40 1.92 -2.48
C TYR A 37 2.77 1.44 -1.18
N LEU A 38 1.68 2.08 -0.73
CA LEU A 38 0.97 1.65 0.46
C LEU A 38 0.42 0.23 0.30
N LEU A 39 -0.31 -0.03 -0.78
CA LEU A 39 -0.88 -1.36 -1.04
C LEU A 39 0.22 -2.41 -1.14
N GLN A 40 1.28 -2.12 -1.90
CA GLN A 40 2.37 -3.06 -2.11
C GLN A 40 3.08 -3.42 -0.80
N ILE A 41 3.47 -2.41 -0.01
CA ILE A 41 4.13 -2.63 1.29
C ILE A 41 3.23 -3.45 2.21
N PHE A 42 1.94 -3.12 2.26
CA PHE A 42 1.00 -3.84 3.10
C PHE A 42 0.86 -5.30 2.67
N MET A 43 0.63 -5.56 1.38
CA MET A 43 0.45 -6.92 0.85
C MET A 43 1.70 -7.77 0.97
N ASP A 44 2.88 -7.19 0.80
CA ASP A 44 4.15 -7.89 1.00
C ASP A 44 4.26 -8.36 2.46
N GLU A 45 3.94 -7.50 3.43
CA GLU A 45 3.96 -7.87 4.84
C GLU A 45 2.91 -8.92 5.19
N ILE A 46 1.69 -8.81 4.67
CA ILE A 46 0.64 -9.83 4.84
C ILE A 46 1.12 -11.17 4.31
N SER A 47 1.72 -11.19 3.11
CA SER A 47 2.23 -12.40 2.48
C SER A 47 3.36 -13.03 3.30
N GLN A 48 4.34 -12.24 3.76
CA GLN A 48 5.42 -12.74 4.61
C GLN A 48 4.89 -13.33 5.92
N ASN A 49 3.99 -12.64 6.59
CA ASN A 49 3.44 -13.11 7.85
C ASN A 49 2.57 -14.37 7.67
N LYS A 50 1.86 -14.51 6.54
CA LYS A 50 1.14 -15.74 6.19
C LYS A 50 2.09 -16.90 5.93
N LEU A 51 3.23 -16.66 5.28
CA LEU A 51 4.26 -17.69 5.09
C LEU A 51 4.84 -18.16 6.44
N GLU A 52 5.05 -17.23 7.37
CA GLU A 52 5.54 -17.54 8.72
C GLU A 52 4.49 -18.27 9.57
N ASN A 53 3.20 -17.94 9.44
CA ASN A 53 2.11 -18.46 10.28
C ASN A 53 0.87 -18.90 9.48
N PRO A 54 0.93 -19.97 8.66
CA PRO A 54 -0.10 -20.27 7.66
C PRO A 54 -1.52 -20.57 8.18
N ILE A 55 -1.65 -21.00 9.44
CA ILE A 55 -2.90 -21.55 10.00
C ILE A 55 -3.73 -20.48 10.73
N GLU A 56 -3.09 -19.53 11.41
CA GLU A 56 -3.79 -18.55 12.28
C GLU A 56 -3.43 -17.09 11.97
N PHE A 57 -2.69 -16.86 10.87
CA PHE A 57 -2.18 -15.54 10.48
C PHE A 57 -3.24 -14.42 10.61
N SER A 58 -4.40 -14.56 9.99
CA SER A 58 -5.38 -13.48 9.90
C SER A 58 -6.00 -13.11 11.26
N ARG A 59 -6.15 -14.09 12.15
CA ARG A 59 -6.70 -13.91 13.48
C ARG A 59 -5.69 -13.33 14.48
N ILE A 60 -4.45 -13.84 14.46
CA ILE A 60 -3.39 -13.40 15.37
C ILE A 60 -2.96 -11.95 15.08
N MET A 61 -3.00 -11.53 13.82
CA MET A 61 -2.58 -10.17 13.45
C MET A 61 -3.47 -9.07 14.02
N LEU A 62 -4.70 -9.40 14.43
CA LEU A 62 -5.63 -8.46 15.05
C LEU A 62 -5.44 -8.34 16.57
N GLU A 63 -4.56 -9.14 17.17
CA GLU A 63 -4.17 -8.99 18.58
C GLU A 63 -3.40 -7.67 18.79
N ASP A 64 -3.69 -6.96 19.89
CA ASP A 64 -3.20 -5.58 20.10
C ASP A 64 -1.67 -5.45 19.98
N ASP A 65 -0.89 -6.40 20.48
CA ASP A 65 0.57 -6.32 20.45
C ASP A 65 1.12 -6.58 19.04
N ARG A 66 0.53 -7.52 18.30
CA ARG A 66 0.87 -7.80 16.89
C ARG A 66 0.47 -6.65 15.98
N LEU A 67 -0.73 -6.11 16.19
CA LEU A 67 -1.21 -4.92 15.48
C LEU A 67 -0.27 -3.74 15.67
N LYS A 68 0.22 -3.49 16.90
CA LYS A 68 1.19 -2.41 17.16
C LYS A 68 2.51 -2.65 16.46
N GLU A 69 3.04 -3.87 16.52
CA GLU A 69 4.29 -4.24 15.84
C GLU A 69 4.16 -4.08 14.32
N PHE A 70 3.09 -4.63 13.74
CA PHE A 70 2.79 -4.52 12.32
C PHE A 70 2.59 -3.06 11.88
N THR A 71 1.83 -2.27 12.64
CA THR A 71 1.66 -0.83 12.41
C THR A 71 3.01 -0.11 12.38
N LYS A 72 3.91 -0.42 13.32
CA LYS A 72 5.26 0.17 13.38
C LYS A 72 6.10 -0.23 12.15
N THR A 73 6.04 -1.49 11.72
CA THR A 73 6.72 -1.98 10.53
C THR A 73 6.26 -1.25 9.27
N ILE A 74 4.95 -1.20 9.04
CA ILE A 74 4.34 -0.49 7.90
C ILE A 74 4.72 0.99 7.95
N LYS A 75 4.58 1.65 9.10
CA LYS A 75 4.95 3.06 9.27
C LYS A 75 6.42 3.33 8.91
N ASN A 76 7.33 2.47 9.37
CA ASN A 76 8.76 2.63 9.11
C ASN A 76 9.09 2.49 7.61
N LYS A 77 8.42 1.56 6.91
CA LYS A 77 8.55 1.41 5.46
C LYS A 77 7.98 2.62 4.71
N LEU A 78 6.90 3.22 5.23
CA LEU A 78 6.26 4.42 4.70
C LEU A 78 6.90 5.74 5.15
N ARG A 79 8.05 5.72 5.86
CA ARG A 79 8.66 6.93 6.44
C ARG A 79 8.95 8.04 5.42
N ALA A 80 9.26 7.65 4.18
CA ALA A 80 9.56 8.59 3.10
C ALA A 80 8.28 9.16 2.44
N ILE A 81 7.13 8.52 2.65
CA ILE A 81 5.84 8.93 2.12
C ILE A 81 5.20 9.87 3.14
N LYS A 82 5.20 11.17 2.84
CA LYS A 82 4.66 12.21 3.74
C LYS A 82 3.14 12.24 3.78
N MET A 83 2.48 11.94 2.66
CA MET A 83 1.03 11.90 2.57
C MET A 83 0.51 10.50 2.87
N MET A 84 -0.46 10.38 3.77
CA MET A 84 -1.23 9.14 3.95
C MET A 84 -2.61 9.36 3.36
N PRO A 85 -3.00 8.59 2.33
CA PRO A 85 -4.32 8.69 1.73
C PRO A 85 -5.36 8.08 2.69
N GLU A 86 -6.49 8.78 2.88
CA GLU A 86 -7.68 8.18 3.48
C GLU A 86 -8.39 7.34 2.41
N VAL A 87 -7.91 6.11 2.25
CA VAL A 87 -8.39 5.19 1.22
C VAL A 87 -8.73 3.85 1.87
N SER A 88 -9.80 3.21 1.39
CA SER A 88 -10.13 1.85 1.82
C SER A 88 -9.26 0.82 1.09
N PHE A 89 -9.04 -0.32 1.73
CA PHE A 89 -8.30 -1.41 1.11
C PHE A 89 -8.95 -1.91 -0.18
N SER A 90 -10.28 -2.01 -0.20
CA SER A 90 -11.06 -2.38 -1.38
C SER A 90 -10.86 -1.42 -2.55
N GLU A 91 -10.81 -0.10 -2.30
CA GLU A 91 -10.54 0.88 -3.36
C GLU A 91 -9.12 0.74 -3.91
N LEU A 92 -8.13 0.48 -3.05
CA LEU A 92 -6.76 0.22 -3.49
C LEU A 92 -6.67 -1.02 -4.39
N LEU A 93 -7.36 -2.11 -4.02
CA LEU A 93 -7.36 -3.35 -4.81
C LEU A 93 -7.99 -3.15 -6.20
N ILE A 94 -9.14 -2.48 -6.28
CA ILE A 94 -9.85 -2.24 -7.56
C ILE A 94 -8.96 -1.46 -8.54
N ASN A 95 -8.16 -0.53 -8.03
CA ASN A 95 -7.23 0.26 -8.84
C ASN A 95 -6.00 -0.54 -9.31
N LEU A 96 -5.75 -1.73 -8.75
CA LEU A 96 -4.56 -2.55 -8.99
C LEU A 96 -4.96 -4.02 -9.24
N PRO A 97 -5.55 -4.33 -10.43
CA PRO A 97 -6.24 -5.60 -10.70
C PRO A 97 -5.33 -6.83 -10.64
N ILE A 98 -4.02 -6.68 -10.86
CA ILE A 98 -3.06 -7.77 -10.71
C ILE A 98 -2.94 -8.19 -9.25
N ILE A 99 -2.86 -7.21 -8.33
CA ILE A 99 -2.77 -7.47 -6.89
C ILE A 99 -4.10 -8.02 -6.38
N GLU A 100 -5.23 -7.46 -6.83
CA GLU A 100 -6.58 -7.96 -6.51
C GLU A 100 -6.74 -9.43 -6.88
N LYS A 101 -6.35 -9.82 -8.10
CA LYS A 101 -6.43 -11.21 -8.53
C LYS A 101 -5.64 -12.14 -7.62
N VAL A 102 -4.38 -11.79 -7.35
CA VAL A 102 -3.50 -12.57 -6.45
C VAL A 102 -4.09 -12.65 -5.03
N TYR A 103 -4.69 -11.57 -4.55
CA TYR A 103 -5.36 -11.53 -3.25
C TYR A 103 -6.60 -12.46 -3.20
N LEU A 104 -7.43 -12.44 -4.23
CA LEU A 104 -8.62 -13.29 -4.29
C LEU A 104 -8.28 -14.79 -4.42
N GLU A 105 -7.18 -15.13 -5.08
CA GLU A 105 -6.70 -16.50 -5.26
C GLU A 105 -6.03 -17.08 -4.01
N ASN A 106 -5.31 -16.26 -3.24
CA ASN A 106 -4.48 -16.74 -2.13
C ASN A 106 -5.12 -16.63 -0.74
N TYR A 107 -6.25 -15.92 -0.61
CA TYR A 107 -6.88 -15.68 0.69
C TYR A 107 -8.36 -16.04 0.67
N THR A 108 -8.79 -16.78 1.69
CA THR A 108 -10.19 -17.16 1.91
C THR A 108 -11.05 -15.94 2.25
N ALA A 109 -12.37 -16.04 2.11
CA ALA A 109 -13.28 -14.94 2.43
C ALA A 109 -13.11 -14.41 3.87
N GLN A 110 -12.84 -15.28 4.84
CA GLN A 110 -12.61 -14.88 6.23
C GLN A 110 -11.27 -14.14 6.38
N GLU A 111 -10.18 -14.69 5.85
CA GLU A 111 -8.88 -14.02 5.87
C GLU A 111 -8.96 -12.64 5.21
N ARG A 112 -9.70 -12.52 4.11
CA ARG A 112 -9.90 -11.24 3.44
C ARG A 112 -10.62 -10.21 4.32
N ASN A 113 -11.66 -10.62 5.04
CA ASN A 113 -12.34 -9.73 5.99
C ASN A 113 -11.41 -9.27 7.11
N ASP A 114 -10.61 -10.19 7.65
CA ASP A 114 -9.65 -9.90 8.72
C ASP A 114 -8.53 -8.94 8.22
N ILE A 115 -8.04 -9.15 6.99
CA ILE A 115 -7.04 -8.29 6.34
C ILE A 115 -7.58 -6.89 6.09
N ASP A 116 -8.83 -6.78 5.62
CA ASP A 116 -9.52 -5.48 5.45
C ASP A 116 -9.63 -4.73 6.78
N GLU A 117 -9.97 -5.44 7.87
CA GLU A 117 -10.05 -4.85 9.21
C GLU A 117 -8.67 -4.43 9.73
N LEU A 118 -7.67 -5.28 9.55
CA LEU A 118 -6.28 -5.01 9.89
C LEU A 118 -5.77 -3.77 9.18
N PHE A 119 -6.03 -3.65 7.86
CA PHE A 119 -5.67 -2.48 7.07
C PHE A 119 -6.28 -1.22 7.67
N LYS A 120 -7.60 -1.22 7.92
CA LYS A 120 -8.31 -0.07 8.52
C LYS A 120 -7.68 0.36 9.84
N LYS A 121 -7.36 -0.59 10.73
CA LYS A 121 -6.73 -0.29 12.04
C LYS A 121 -5.32 0.28 11.88
N VAL A 122 -4.50 -0.33 11.02
CA VAL A 122 -3.12 0.11 10.76
C VAL A 122 -3.08 1.53 10.19
N ILE A 123 -3.85 1.81 9.14
CA ILE A 123 -3.88 3.14 8.52
C ILE A 123 -4.38 4.19 9.51
N ARG A 124 -5.46 3.90 10.23
CA ARG A 124 -5.98 4.81 11.26
C ARG A 124 -4.93 5.13 12.33
N ASN A 125 -4.21 4.12 12.82
CA ASN A 125 -3.15 4.33 13.81
C ASN A 125 -2.01 5.21 13.24
N ILE A 126 -1.58 4.95 12.01
CA ILE A 126 -0.53 5.75 11.35
C ILE A 126 -0.96 7.21 11.18
N ILE A 127 -2.20 7.46 10.73
CA ILE A 127 -2.74 8.82 10.57
C ILE A 127 -2.79 9.53 11.92
N LEU A 128 -3.37 8.89 12.95
CA LEU A 128 -3.49 9.47 14.30
C LEU A 128 -2.13 9.80 14.93
N GLU A 129 -1.10 8.98 14.69
CA GLU A 129 0.24 9.26 15.17
C GLU A 129 0.87 10.46 14.46
N ARG A 130 0.69 10.58 13.14
CA ARG A 130 1.23 11.70 12.35
C ARG A 130 0.59 13.04 12.70
N MET A 131 -0.69 13.05 13.10
CA MET A 131 -1.37 14.27 13.56
C MET A 131 -0.88 14.77 14.92
N LYS A 132 -0.17 13.94 15.70
CA LYS A 132 0.38 14.32 17.02
C LYS A 132 1.79 14.91 16.95
N THR A 133 2.48 14.76 15.82
CA THR A 133 3.80 15.32 15.50
C THR A 133 3.70 16.59 14.69
#